data_AF-A0A522ARC4-F1
#
_entry.id   AF-A0A522ARC4-F1
#
_cell.length_a   1.000
_cell.length_b   1.000
_cell.length_c   1.000
_cell.angle_alpha   90.00
_cell.angle_beta   90.00
_cell.angle_gamma   90.00
#
_symmetry.space_group_name_H-M   'P 1'
#
loop_
_entity.id
_entity.type
_entity.pdbx_description
1 polymer ?
#
loop_
_entity_poly.entity_id
_entity_poly.type
_entity_poly.pdbx_seq_one_letter_code
_entity_poly.pdbx_strand_id
1 'polypeptide(L)'
;MIDRVNIMHREIEPDKLTMQDDWILIEKIKKEKSKGGIWIAGKAGVRTEHCYGRVVSLGRGMCAEADGKIYPMDLKIGDTILSMDYLGEKMQHTIDDRNFRAIREHAVWAKVKLGPNLEVLDIEPYLNRVLVKITEKGITQGGIQLPSSHQLRGYTVANVVKVGPGWLDLKTGFRYPMETKPGDQVIMTRYAGSICTADSEELRLIEERPYMEGDPQPDILCVCEGVKGFEYD
;
A
#
# COMPACT_ATOMS: atom_id res chain seq x y z
N MET A 1 8.52 -53.00 -18.74
CA MET A 1 7.55 -51.91 -18.91
C MET A 1 7.12 -51.49 -17.53
N ILE A 2 7.73 -50.44 -16.99
CA ILE A 2 7.30 -49.83 -15.73
C ILE A 2 6.31 -48.75 -16.14
N ASP A 3 5.08 -48.84 -15.63
CA ASP A 3 4.04 -47.86 -15.84
C ASP A 3 4.58 -46.46 -15.60
N ARG A 4 4.53 -45.64 -16.65
CA ARG A 4 4.71 -44.19 -16.54
C ARG A 4 3.51 -43.69 -15.76
N VAL A 5 3.65 -43.66 -14.44
CA VAL A 5 2.68 -43.03 -13.53
C VAL A 5 2.42 -41.64 -14.07
N ASN A 6 1.17 -41.42 -14.43
CA ASN A 6 0.58 -40.18 -14.91
C ASN A 6 0.58 -39.18 -13.74
N ILE A 7 1.77 -38.69 -13.37
CA ILE A 7 1.94 -37.53 -12.52
C ILE A 7 1.88 -36.32 -13.46
N MET A 8 1.30 -35.21 -13.00
CA MET A 8 1.44 -33.84 -13.55
C MET A 8 0.18 -33.15 -14.11
N HIS A 9 -1.03 -33.57 -13.75
CA HIS A 9 -2.17 -32.65 -13.64
C HIS A 9 -2.94 -32.93 -12.35
N ARG A 10 -2.26 -32.81 -11.20
CA ARG A 10 -3.00 -32.45 -9.98
C ARG A 10 -3.23 -30.95 -10.08
N GLU A 11 -4.48 -30.55 -10.30
CA GLU A 11 -4.88 -29.16 -10.09
C GLU A 11 -4.41 -28.74 -8.71
N ILE A 12 -3.56 -27.72 -8.66
CA ILE A 12 -3.09 -27.17 -7.40
C ILE A 12 -4.23 -26.34 -6.84
N GLU A 13 -4.86 -26.81 -5.77
CA GLU A 13 -5.87 -26.06 -5.03
C GLU A 13 -5.19 -24.90 -4.26
N PRO A 14 -5.44 -23.62 -4.62
CA PRO A 14 -4.71 -22.48 -4.06
C PRO A 14 -4.87 -22.30 -2.56
N ASP A 15 -6.02 -22.68 -2.01
CA ASP A 15 -6.35 -22.69 -0.59
C ASP A 15 -5.62 -23.79 0.20
N LYS A 16 -5.09 -24.81 -0.48
CA LYS A 16 -4.21 -25.83 0.11
C LYS A 16 -2.74 -25.44 0.08
N LEU A 17 -2.39 -24.30 -0.50
CA LEU A 17 -1.02 -23.79 -0.49
C LEU A 17 -0.75 -23.05 0.82
N THR A 18 0.41 -23.29 1.40
CA THR A 18 0.94 -22.48 2.52
C THR A 18 2.16 -21.74 2.03
N MET A 19 2.04 -20.42 1.90
CA MET A 19 3.18 -19.58 1.52
C MET A 19 4.27 -19.68 2.59
N GLN A 20 5.51 -19.40 2.20
CA GLN A 20 6.66 -19.40 3.11
C GLN A 20 7.16 -17.97 3.32
N ASP A 21 7.87 -17.74 4.42
CA ASP A 21 8.47 -16.44 4.76
C ASP A 21 7.49 -15.27 4.63
N ASP A 22 7.87 -14.18 3.97
CA ASP A 22 7.05 -12.98 3.77
C ASP A 22 6.23 -13.03 2.46
N TRP A 23 6.01 -14.22 1.90
CA TRP A 23 5.18 -14.38 0.71
C TRP A 23 3.69 -14.48 1.04
N ILE A 24 2.88 -13.92 0.15
CA ILE A 24 1.43 -13.86 0.25
C ILE A 24 0.86 -14.33 -1.09
N LEU A 25 -0.08 -15.27 -1.05
CA LEU A 25 -0.88 -15.62 -2.21
C LEU A 25 -2.16 -14.82 -2.18
N ILE A 26 -2.42 -14.07 -3.25
CA ILE A 26 -3.67 -13.33 -3.43
C ILE A 26 -4.44 -13.84 -4.64
N GLU A 27 -5.76 -13.79 -4.53
CA GLU A 27 -6.67 -13.85 -5.67
C GLU A 27 -6.97 -12.42 -6.12
N LYS A 28 -6.55 -12.05 -7.33
CA LYS A 28 -6.78 -10.72 -7.88
C LYS A 28 -8.27 -10.49 -8.10
N ILE A 29 -8.77 -9.35 -7.64
CA ILE A 29 -10.10 -8.86 -7.94
C ILE A 29 -10.05 -8.23 -9.35
N LYS A 30 -10.89 -8.73 -10.26
CA LYS A 30 -10.95 -8.21 -11.64
C LYS A 30 -11.36 -6.73 -11.59
N LYS A 31 -10.63 -5.88 -12.30
CA LYS A 31 -10.99 -4.46 -12.50
C LYS A 31 -12.19 -4.42 -13.44
N GLU A 32 -13.40 -4.44 -12.89
CA GLU A 32 -14.64 -4.21 -13.64
C GLU A 32 -15.23 -2.84 -13.28
N LYS A 33 -15.91 -2.22 -14.24
CA LYS A 33 -16.70 -1.02 -13.97
C LYS A 33 -17.85 -1.42 -13.05
N SER A 34 -17.93 -0.84 -11.85
CA SER A 34 -19.15 -0.92 -11.05
C SER A 34 -20.33 -0.34 -11.86
N LYS A 35 -21.58 -0.79 -11.59
CA LYS A 35 -22.79 -0.25 -12.25
C LYS A 35 -22.95 1.27 -12.06
N GLY A 36 -22.27 1.86 -11.07
CA GLY A 36 -22.22 3.30 -10.79
C GLY A 36 -21.10 4.07 -11.47
N GLY A 37 -20.29 3.44 -12.32
CA GLY A 37 -19.21 4.12 -13.07
C GLY A 37 -17.99 4.51 -12.22
N ILE A 38 -17.92 4.09 -10.96
CA ILE A 38 -16.76 4.31 -10.09
C ILE A 38 -15.68 3.32 -10.53
N TRP A 39 -14.57 3.88 -10.97
CA TRP A 39 -13.37 3.14 -11.34
C TRP A 39 -12.64 2.71 -10.07
N ILE A 40 -12.11 1.49 -10.10
CA ILE A 40 -10.94 1.11 -9.31
C ILE A 40 -9.70 1.76 -9.96
N ALA A 41 -9.68 3.09 -10.03
CA ALA A 41 -8.60 3.97 -10.49
C ALA A 41 -9.12 5.41 -10.52
N GLY A 42 -8.27 6.39 -10.25
CA GLY A 42 -8.62 7.81 -10.39
C GLY A 42 -9.05 8.22 -11.81
N LYS A 43 -9.07 9.54 -12.04
CA LYS A 43 -9.53 10.23 -13.25
C LYS A 43 -9.24 9.45 -14.56
N ALA A 44 -10.23 9.41 -15.46
CA ALA A 44 -10.13 8.73 -16.76
C ALA A 44 -8.82 9.08 -17.48
N GLY A 45 -8.03 8.05 -17.85
CA GLY A 45 -6.72 8.20 -18.49
C GLY A 45 -5.51 8.02 -17.56
N VAL A 46 -5.70 7.95 -16.23
CA VAL A 46 -4.62 7.60 -15.29
C VAL A 46 -4.46 6.09 -15.23
N ARG A 47 -3.38 5.56 -15.82
CA ARG A 47 -2.99 4.15 -15.67
C ARG A 47 -2.52 3.93 -14.24
N THR A 48 -3.36 3.33 -13.40
CA THR A 48 -2.93 2.93 -12.05
C THR A 48 -2.44 1.49 -12.07
N GLU A 49 -1.21 1.27 -11.58
CA GLU A 49 -0.57 -0.03 -11.43
C GLU A 49 -1.06 -0.76 -10.15
N HIS A 50 -2.26 -0.42 -9.69
CA HIS A 50 -2.86 -1.01 -8.51
C HIS A 50 -3.46 -2.38 -8.81
N CYS A 51 -3.21 -3.33 -7.92
CA CYS A 51 -3.87 -4.60 -7.85
C CYS A 51 -4.63 -4.67 -6.53
N TYR A 52 -5.94 -4.91 -6.62
CA TYR A 52 -6.73 -5.31 -5.47
C TYR A 52 -6.78 -6.83 -5.45
N GLY A 53 -6.54 -7.42 -4.30
CA GLY A 53 -6.55 -8.87 -4.17
C GLY A 53 -7.03 -9.31 -2.80
N ARG A 54 -7.69 -10.47 -2.78
CA ARG A 54 -8.09 -11.14 -1.55
C ARG A 54 -6.99 -12.10 -1.13
N VAL A 55 -6.56 -12.04 0.12
CA VAL A 55 -5.55 -12.94 0.69
C VAL A 55 -6.10 -14.37 0.72
N VAL A 56 -5.36 -15.30 0.13
CA VAL A 56 -5.69 -16.74 0.07
C VAL A 56 -4.78 -17.53 1.00
N SER A 57 -3.49 -17.16 1.06
CA SER A 57 -2.49 -17.84 1.88
C SER A 57 -1.40 -16.88 2.31
N LEU A 58 -0.86 -17.09 3.52
CA LEU A 58 0.15 -16.26 4.15
C LEU A 58 1.34 -17.12 4.57
N GLY A 59 2.54 -16.56 4.41
CA GLY A 59 3.73 -17.10 5.04
C GLY A 59 3.82 -16.67 6.50
N ARG A 60 4.91 -17.09 7.15
CA ARG A 60 5.18 -16.81 8.56
C ARG A 60 5.51 -15.34 8.84
N GLY A 61 5.77 -14.53 7.82
CA GLY A 61 6.17 -13.13 7.91
C GLY A 61 7.68 -12.91 7.75
N MET A 62 8.12 -11.68 7.98
CA MET A 62 9.52 -11.29 7.82
C MET A 62 10.41 -11.85 8.93
N CYS A 63 11.65 -12.17 8.61
CA CYS A 63 12.65 -12.66 9.56
C CYS A 63 13.71 -11.56 9.77
N ALA A 64 13.99 -11.20 11.02
CA ALA A 64 15.12 -10.31 11.33
C ALA A 64 16.44 -11.07 11.26
N GLU A 65 17.44 -10.46 10.62
CA GLU A 65 18.78 -11.03 10.42
C GLU A 65 19.57 -11.08 11.74
N ALA A 66 19.34 -10.13 12.66
CA ALA A 66 20.06 -10.03 13.92
C ALA A 66 19.91 -11.28 14.81
N ASP A 67 18.71 -11.82 14.91
CA ASP A 67 18.35 -12.86 15.89
C ASP A 67 17.50 -14.00 15.30
N GLY A 68 17.15 -13.95 14.02
CA GLY A 68 16.27 -14.92 13.37
C GLY A 68 14.81 -14.82 13.81
N LYS A 69 14.43 -13.76 14.53
CA LYS A 69 13.06 -13.59 15.02
C LYS A 69 12.10 -13.36 13.85
N ILE A 70 11.02 -14.12 13.88
CA ILE A 70 9.93 -13.97 12.91
C ILE A 70 8.95 -12.90 13.41
N TYR A 71 8.64 -11.96 12.52
CA TYR A 71 7.62 -10.94 12.68
C TYR A 71 6.42 -11.33 11.80
N PRO A 72 5.35 -11.88 12.40
CA PRO A 72 4.16 -12.28 11.66
C PRO A 72 3.53 -11.09 10.93
N MET A 73 2.98 -11.37 9.75
CA MET A 73 2.21 -10.39 9.00
C MET A 73 0.99 -9.96 9.81
N ASP A 74 0.69 -8.67 9.82
CA ASP A 74 -0.61 -8.19 10.28
C ASP A 74 -1.62 -8.34 9.13
N LEU A 75 -1.86 -9.57 8.67
CA LEU A 75 -2.82 -9.91 7.63
C LEU A 75 -3.52 -11.22 8.01
N LYS A 76 -4.73 -11.42 7.48
CA LYS A 76 -5.52 -12.64 7.63
C LYS A 76 -5.98 -13.15 6.28
N ILE A 77 -6.17 -14.47 6.18
CA ILE A 77 -6.83 -15.07 5.02
C ILE A 77 -8.23 -14.44 4.89
N GLY A 78 -8.56 -13.98 3.69
CA GLY A 78 -9.79 -13.26 3.39
C GLY A 78 -9.67 -11.73 3.41
N ASP A 79 -8.60 -11.16 3.99
CA ASP A 79 -8.38 -9.71 3.92
C ASP A 79 -8.30 -9.25 2.45
N THR A 80 -8.86 -8.08 2.16
CA THR A 80 -8.63 -7.41 0.88
C THR A 80 -7.51 -6.42 1.02
N ILE A 81 -6.56 -6.47 0.09
CA ILE A 81 -5.41 -5.59 0.08
C ILE A 81 -5.34 -4.78 -1.21
N LEU A 82 -4.69 -3.63 -1.11
CA LEU A 82 -4.15 -2.88 -2.23
C LEU A 82 -2.65 -3.19 -2.31
N SER A 83 -2.23 -3.78 -3.42
CA SER A 83 -0.83 -3.94 -3.78
C SER A 83 -0.52 -3.16 -5.05
N MET A 84 0.75 -2.95 -5.32
CA MET A 84 1.20 -2.40 -6.59
C MET A 84 1.81 -3.48 -7.46
N ASP A 85 1.66 -3.32 -8.77
CA ASP A 85 2.24 -4.16 -9.79
C ASP A 85 3.74 -3.87 -9.96
N TYR A 86 4.52 -3.94 -8.88
CA TYR A 86 5.97 -3.77 -8.98
C TYR A 86 6.61 -4.96 -9.70
N LEU A 87 7.61 -4.65 -10.53
CA LEU A 87 8.43 -5.59 -11.28
C LEU A 87 9.18 -6.53 -10.33
N GLY A 88 8.66 -7.75 -10.18
CA GLY A 88 9.33 -8.77 -9.38
C GLY A 88 8.43 -9.92 -8.97
N GLU A 89 7.73 -10.55 -9.92
CA GLU A 89 6.93 -11.72 -9.61
C GLU A 89 7.18 -12.90 -10.51
N LYS A 90 7.29 -14.06 -9.86
CA LYS A 90 7.64 -15.33 -10.48
C LYS A 90 6.51 -16.37 -10.42
N MET A 91 5.30 -16.01 -9.96
CA MET A 91 4.13 -16.89 -10.09
C MET A 91 2.82 -16.10 -10.24
N GLN A 92 2.30 -16.12 -11.47
CA GLN A 92 0.91 -15.79 -11.76
C GLN A 92 0.28 -17.02 -12.41
N HIS A 93 -0.87 -17.44 -11.91
CA HIS A 93 -1.58 -18.60 -12.45
C HIS A 93 -3.08 -18.34 -12.51
N THR A 94 -3.71 -18.78 -13.58
CA THR A 94 -5.16 -18.72 -13.74
C THR A 94 -5.71 -20.12 -13.57
N ILE A 95 -6.65 -20.29 -12.64
CA ILE A 95 -7.40 -21.53 -12.41
C ILE A 95 -8.87 -21.15 -12.46
N ASP A 96 -9.67 -21.77 -13.33
CA ASP A 96 -11.11 -21.52 -13.46
C ASP A 96 -11.46 -20.01 -13.58
N ASP A 97 -10.76 -19.29 -14.46
CA ASP A 97 -10.90 -17.83 -14.67
C ASP A 97 -10.60 -16.93 -13.46
N ARG A 98 -10.10 -17.50 -12.36
CA ARG A 98 -9.61 -16.80 -11.17
C ARG A 98 -8.11 -16.59 -11.30
N ASN A 99 -7.64 -15.37 -11.05
CA ASN A 99 -6.24 -15.01 -11.24
C ASN A 99 -5.53 -14.95 -9.88
N PHE A 100 -4.57 -15.84 -9.68
CA PHE A 100 -3.78 -15.91 -8.47
C PHE A 100 -2.38 -15.35 -8.70
N ARG A 101 -1.85 -14.73 -7.66
CA ARG A 101 -0.58 -14.00 -7.71
C ARG A 101 0.13 -14.14 -6.37
N ALA A 102 1.39 -14.56 -6.41
CA ALA A 102 2.24 -14.56 -5.22
C ALA A 102 2.99 -13.22 -5.14
N ILE A 103 2.79 -12.48 -4.06
CA ILE A 103 3.42 -11.19 -3.78
C ILE A 103 4.26 -11.28 -2.51
N ARG A 104 5.18 -10.33 -2.34
CA ARG A 104 5.90 -10.15 -1.07
C ARG A 104 5.14 -9.20 -0.16
N GLU A 105 5.33 -9.30 1.14
CA GLU A 105 4.66 -8.45 2.14
C GLU A 105 4.91 -6.95 1.90
N HIS A 106 6.11 -6.55 1.51
CA HIS A 106 6.42 -5.14 1.19
C HIS A 106 5.67 -4.60 -0.04
N ALA A 107 5.11 -5.48 -0.88
CA ALA A 107 4.26 -5.08 -2.00
C ALA A 107 2.83 -4.75 -1.57
N VAL A 108 2.45 -5.05 -0.32
CA VAL A 108 1.17 -4.64 0.28
C VAL A 108 1.27 -3.20 0.74
N TRP A 109 0.41 -2.34 0.20
CA TRP A 109 0.41 -0.91 0.51
C TRP A 109 -0.69 -0.53 1.49
N ALA A 110 -1.82 -1.22 1.46
CA ALA A 110 -2.90 -1.03 2.42
C ALA A 110 -3.79 -2.26 2.55
N LYS A 111 -4.44 -2.42 3.70
CA LYS A 111 -5.70 -3.17 3.81
C LYS A 111 -6.83 -2.28 3.31
N VAL A 112 -7.80 -2.87 2.63
CA VAL A 112 -8.89 -2.14 2.00
C VAL A 112 -10.23 -2.74 2.40
N LYS A 113 -11.17 -1.89 2.78
CA LYS A 113 -12.57 -2.28 2.94
C LYS A 113 -13.32 -1.97 1.66
N LEU A 114 -13.87 -3.00 1.03
CA LEU A 114 -14.72 -2.86 -0.15
C LEU A 114 -16.21 -2.88 0.22
N GLY A 115 -16.99 -2.07 -0.48
CA GLY A 115 -18.44 -2.12 -0.46
C GLY A 115 -19.03 -3.17 -1.40
N PRO A 116 -20.36 -3.35 -1.41
CA PRO A 116 -21.04 -4.37 -2.20
C PRO A 116 -20.85 -4.22 -3.71
N ASN A 117 -20.49 -3.03 -4.21
CA ASN A 117 -20.22 -2.79 -5.63
C ASN A 117 -18.73 -2.60 -5.93
N LEU A 118 -17.85 -3.09 -5.04
CA LEU A 118 -16.38 -2.97 -5.13
C LEU A 118 -15.86 -1.54 -5.07
N GLU A 119 -16.64 -0.60 -4.56
CA GLU A 119 -16.17 0.72 -4.15
C GLU A 119 -15.25 0.60 -2.93
N VAL A 120 -14.20 1.41 -2.88
CA VAL A 120 -13.30 1.47 -1.73
C VAL A 120 -13.91 2.38 -0.67
N LEU A 121 -14.32 1.78 0.45
CA LEU A 121 -14.93 2.47 1.59
C LEU A 121 -13.89 2.91 2.62
N ASP A 122 -12.78 2.17 2.74
CA ASP A 122 -11.72 2.53 3.65
C ASP A 122 -10.37 1.98 3.20
N ILE A 123 -9.31 2.70 3.54
CA ILE A 123 -7.91 2.35 3.28
C ILE A 123 -7.14 2.45 4.61
N GLU A 124 -6.56 1.35 5.05
CA GLU A 124 -5.67 1.29 6.21
C GLU A 124 -4.22 1.07 5.71
N PRO A 125 -3.34 2.07 5.82
CA PRO A 125 -1.96 1.95 5.37
C PRO A 125 -1.23 0.79 6.05
N TYR A 126 -0.48 0.01 5.26
CA TYR A 126 0.26 -1.15 5.74
C TYR A 126 1.73 -0.80 5.97
N LEU A 127 2.39 -1.43 6.95
CA LEU A 127 3.79 -1.15 7.32
C LEU A 127 4.09 0.34 7.49
N ASN A 128 5.00 0.88 6.69
CA ASN A 128 5.52 2.23 6.78
C ASN A 128 4.87 3.16 5.75
N ARG A 129 3.62 2.88 5.37
CA ARG A 129 2.86 3.68 4.43
C ARG A 129 2.08 4.78 5.13
N VAL A 130 1.92 5.91 4.45
CA VAL A 130 1.10 7.04 4.88
C VAL A 130 0.06 7.31 3.82
N LEU A 131 -1.20 7.44 4.22
CA LEU A 131 -2.28 7.91 3.37
C LEU A 131 -2.39 9.43 3.51
N VAL A 132 -2.30 10.15 2.41
CA VAL A 132 -2.35 11.61 2.37
C VAL A 132 -3.38 12.11 1.35
N LYS A 133 -3.88 13.31 1.58
CA LYS A 133 -4.72 14.07 0.64
C LYS A 133 -3.95 15.30 0.16
N ILE A 134 -3.74 15.43 -1.14
CA ILE A 134 -3.01 16.57 -1.72
C ILE A 134 -3.80 17.86 -1.45
N THR A 135 -3.11 18.93 -1.08
CA THR A 135 -3.68 20.27 -0.94
C THR A 135 -2.83 21.29 -1.71
N GLU A 136 -3.48 22.34 -2.22
CA GLU A 136 -2.79 23.43 -2.92
C GLU A 136 -2.24 24.51 -1.98
N LYS A 137 -2.73 24.56 -0.74
CA LYS A 137 -2.41 25.60 0.25
C LYS A 137 -2.11 24.97 1.60
N GLY A 138 -1.14 25.56 2.30
CA GLY A 138 -0.85 25.23 3.70
C GLY A 138 -0.45 26.48 4.47
N ILE A 139 -0.71 26.48 5.77
CA ILE A 139 -0.39 27.57 6.68
C ILE A 139 0.19 26.93 7.94
N THR A 140 1.41 27.30 8.30
CA THR A 140 2.02 26.85 9.55
C THR A 140 1.33 27.47 10.77
N GLN A 141 1.53 26.90 11.95
CA GLN A 141 0.98 27.43 13.20
C GLN A 141 1.36 28.89 13.50
N GLY A 142 2.50 29.35 12.98
CA GLY A 142 2.95 30.75 13.07
C GLY A 142 2.28 31.72 12.09
N GLY A 143 1.28 31.26 11.32
CA GLY A 143 0.60 32.06 10.29
C GLY A 143 1.40 32.24 9.00
N ILE A 144 2.56 31.57 8.87
CA ILE A 144 3.35 31.61 7.64
C ILE A 144 2.65 30.73 6.61
N GLN A 145 2.20 31.35 5.53
CA GLN A 145 1.66 30.66 4.38
C GLN A 145 2.77 29.88 3.69
N LEU A 146 2.58 28.58 3.53
CA LEU A 146 3.49 27.74 2.76
C LEU A 146 3.42 28.16 1.28
N PRO A 147 4.55 28.13 0.55
CA PRO A 147 4.53 28.32 -0.89
C PRO A 147 3.57 27.29 -1.51
N SER A 148 2.76 27.72 -2.48
CA SER A 148 1.89 26.81 -3.20
C SER A 148 2.71 25.73 -3.93
N SER A 149 2.11 24.57 -4.20
CA SER A 149 2.80 23.46 -4.89
C SER A 149 3.44 23.84 -6.22
N HIS A 150 2.94 24.88 -6.90
CA HIS A 150 3.52 25.42 -8.13
C HIS A 150 4.84 26.19 -7.90
N GLN A 151 5.00 26.80 -6.73
CA GLN A 151 6.22 27.50 -6.32
C GLN A 151 7.29 26.53 -5.81
N LEU A 152 6.88 25.35 -5.34
CA LEU A 152 7.77 24.28 -4.89
C LEU A 152 8.15 23.37 -6.07
N ARG A 153 9.30 23.62 -6.70
CA ARG A 153 9.82 22.78 -7.80
C ARG A 153 10.05 21.34 -7.31
N GLY A 154 9.20 20.42 -7.79
CA GLY A 154 9.31 18.99 -7.48
C GLY A 154 8.62 18.52 -6.21
N TYR A 155 7.95 19.41 -5.48
CA TYR A 155 7.26 19.07 -4.22
C TYR A 155 5.77 19.45 -4.27
N THR A 156 5.01 18.96 -3.30
CA THR A 156 3.61 19.31 -3.06
C THR A 156 3.29 19.26 -1.58
N VAL A 157 2.28 20.03 -1.18
CA VAL A 157 1.73 19.96 0.18
C VAL A 157 0.62 18.90 0.23
N ALA A 158 0.53 18.17 1.33
CA ALA A 158 -0.52 17.19 1.58
C ALA A 158 -0.92 17.17 3.06
N ASN A 159 -2.14 16.74 3.37
CA ASN A 159 -2.59 16.47 4.72
C ASN A 159 -2.58 14.96 4.98
N VAL A 160 -2.05 14.54 6.11
CA VAL A 160 -2.01 13.14 6.54
C VAL A 160 -3.40 12.71 6.99
N VAL A 161 -3.90 11.65 6.37
CA VAL A 161 -5.21 11.06 6.67
C VAL A 161 -5.05 9.90 7.66
N LYS A 162 -4.16 8.96 7.35
CA LYS A 162 -3.87 7.77 8.15
C LYS A 162 -2.39 7.38 8.03
N VAL A 163 -1.88 6.70 9.06
CA VAL A 163 -0.50 6.22 9.11
C VAL A 163 -0.48 4.72 9.42
N GLY A 164 0.48 4.01 8.84
CA GLY A 164 0.71 2.61 9.15
C GLY A 164 1.44 2.41 10.48
N PRO A 165 1.72 1.16 10.88
CA PRO A 165 2.40 0.85 12.14
C PRO A 165 3.89 1.21 12.19
N GLY A 166 4.51 1.61 11.08
CA GLY A 166 5.92 1.95 11.02
C GLY A 166 6.80 0.95 10.27
N TRP A 167 8.07 1.30 10.11
CA TRP A 167 9.06 0.54 9.36
C TRP A 167 9.80 -0.46 10.25
N LEU A 168 9.80 -1.73 9.87
CA LEU A 168 10.59 -2.77 10.52
C LEU A 168 11.95 -2.86 9.83
N ASP A 169 13.01 -2.56 10.56
CA ASP A 169 14.38 -2.80 10.11
C ASP A 169 14.73 -4.27 10.30
N LEU A 170 14.83 -5.02 9.20
CA LEU A 170 15.17 -6.44 9.27
C LEU A 170 16.62 -6.70 9.68
N LYS A 171 17.52 -5.72 9.59
CA LYS A 171 18.90 -5.89 10.06
C LYS A 171 18.97 -5.92 11.58
N THR A 172 18.19 -5.06 12.24
CA THR A 172 18.23 -4.88 13.71
C THR A 172 17.04 -5.51 14.43
N GLY A 173 15.95 -5.81 13.72
CA GLY A 173 14.66 -6.20 14.30
C GLY A 173 13.90 -5.04 14.94
N PHE A 174 14.41 -3.80 14.88
CA PHE A 174 13.76 -2.64 15.47
C PHE A 174 12.64 -2.11 14.58
N ARG A 175 11.51 -1.75 15.19
CA ARG A 175 10.41 -1.07 14.49
C ARG A 175 10.47 0.43 14.77
N TYR A 176 10.77 1.19 13.74
CA TYR A 176 10.66 2.64 13.76
C TYR A 176 9.17 3.02 13.65
N PRO A 177 8.59 3.68 14.65
CA PRO A 177 7.23 4.19 14.54
C PRO A 177 7.17 5.30 13.49
N MET A 178 5.96 5.59 13.00
CA MET A 178 5.74 6.74 12.14
C MET A 178 5.94 8.03 12.95
N GLU A 179 6.66 8.99 12.37
CA GLU A 179 6.81 10.34 12.91
C GLU A 179 5.58 11.19 12.57
N THR A 180 4.97 10.94 11.40
CA THR A 180 3.71 11.58 11.02
C THR A 180 2.51 11.03 11.77
N LYS A 181 1.48 11.88 11.91
CA LYS A 181 0.21 11.57 12.57
C LYS A 181 -0.97 12.06 11.73
N PRO A 182 -2.15 11.42 11.85
CA PRO A 182 -3.38 11.94 11.25
C PRO A 182 -3.61 13.41 11.61
N GLY A 183 -3.90 14.23 10.60
CA GLY A 183 -4.08 15.67 10.73
C GLY A 183 -2.83 16.51 10.47
N ASP A 184 -1.63 15.91 10.43
CA ASP A 184 -0.42 16.64 10.09
C ASP A 184 -0.46 17.16 8.66
N GLN A 185 0.12 18.33 8.43
CA GLN A 185 0.39 18.84 7.10
C GLN A 185 1.85 18.56 6.75
N VAL A 186 2.10 18.04 5.55
CA VAL A 186 3.43 17.62 5.11
C VAL A 186 3.81 18.24 3.78
N ILE A 187 5.11 18.43 3.57
CA ILE A 187 5.70 18.70 2.26
C ILE A 187 6.36 17.41 1.79
N MET A 188 5.95 16.94 0.62
CA MET A 188 6.40 15.67 0.05
C MET A 188 6.81 15.83 -1.40
N THR A 189 7.57 14.88 -1.94
CA THR A 189 7.91 14.89 -3.37
C THR A 189 6.64 14.73 -4.22
N ARG A 190 6.56 15.48 -5.32
CA ARG A 190 5.35 15.55 -6.15
C ARG A 190 4.94 14.21 -6.76
N TYR A 191 5.93 13.36 -7.02
CA TYR A 191 5.78 12.08 -7.71
C TYR A 191 5.93 10.87 -6.78
N ALA A 192 6.03 11.09 -5.46
CA ALA A 192 6.04 10.03 -4.46
C ALA A 192 4.78 9.17 -4.56
N GLY A 193 4.95 7.88 -4.28
CA GLY A 193 3.86 6.96 -3.98
C GLY A 193 2.89 6.72 -5.13
N SER A 194 1.63 6.47 -4.79
CA SER A 194 0.61 6.11 -5.78
C SER A 194 -0.79 6.53 -5.41
N ILE A 195 -1.55 6.89 -6.44
CA ILE A 195 -2.83 7.57 -6.35
C ILE A 195 -3.96 6.55 -6.24
N CYS A 196 -4.66 6.57 -5.11
CA CYS A 196 -5.82 5.73 -4.85
C CYS A 196 -7.08 6.60 -4.68
N THR A 197 -8.24 5.96 -4.65
CA THR A 197 -9.52 6.66 -4.47
C THR A 197 -10.35 5.89 -3.46
N ALA A 198 -10.88 6.59 -2.46
CA ALA A 198 -11.80 6.07 -1.45
C ALA A 198 -12.92 7.10 -1.24
N ASP A 199 -14.17 6.66 -1.15
CA ASP A 199 -15.34 7.55 -0.96
C ASP A 199 -15.40 8.76 -1.93
N SER A 200 -14.99 8.56 -3.18
CA SER A 200 -14.88 9.62 -4.22
C SER A 200 -13.81 10.69 -3.97
N GLU A 201 -12.95 10.52 -2.98
CA GLU A 201 -11.79 11.39 -2.75
C GLU A 201 -10.53 10.80 -3.39
N GLU A 202 -9.76 11.64 -4.09
CA GLU A 202 -8.42 11.27 -4.56
C GLU A 202 -7.44 11.37 -3.41
N LEU A 203 -6.83 10.24 -3.08
CA LEU A 203 -5.85 10.09 -2.02
C LEU A 203 -4.54 9.57 -2.60
N ARG A 204 -3.48 9.62 -1.80
CA ARG A 204 -2.18 9.08 -2.18
C ARG A 204 -1.61 8.29 -1.03
N LEU A 205 -1.15 7.08 -1.32
CA LEU A 205 -0.27 6.37 -0.41
C LEU A 205 1.16 6.73 -0.76
N ILE A 206 1.98 6.99 0.25
CA ILE A 206 3.42 7.26 0.16
C ILE A 206 4.17 6.43 1.21
N GLU A 207 5.49 6.39 1.14
CA GLU A 207 6.32 5.72 2.14
C GLU A 207 6.97 6.71 3.11
N GLU A 208 7.01 6.37 4.39
CA GLU A 208 7.82 7.06 5.38
C GLU A 208 8.78 6.06 6.00
N ARG A 209 10.07 6.35 6.02
CA ARG A 209 11.07 5.53 6.70
C ARG A 209 12.24 6.41 7.12
N PRO A 210 12.97 6.05 8.19
CA PRO A 210 14.18 6.75 8.54
C PRO A 210 15.15 6.75 7.35
N TYR A 211 15.78 7.89 7.10
CA TYR A 211 16.83 7.98 6.10
C TYR A 211 18.06 7.21 6.58
N MET A 212 18.47 6.21 5.81
CA MET A 212 19.75 5.53 6.00
C MET A 212 20.72 5.95 4.89
N GLU A 213 22.02 5.92 5.20
CA GLU A 213 23.05 6.26 4.21
C GLU A 213 22.91 5.39 2.96
N GLY A 214 22.83 6.04 1.79
CA GLY A 214 22.64 5.38 0.50
C GLY A 214 21.18 5.15 0.10
N ASP A 215 20.20 5.51 0.94
CA ASP A 215 18.80 5.47 0.56
C ASP A 215 18.45 6.52 -0.51
N PRO A 216 17.45 6.24 -1.37
CA PRO A 216 16.81 7.27 -2.17
C PRO A 216 16.21 8.37 -1.28
N GLN A 217 15.98 9.54 -1.88
CA GLN A 217 15.31 10.66 -1.22
C GLN A 217 13.97 10.19 -0.58
N PRO A 218 13.69 10.56 0.69
CA PRO A 218 12.43 10.20 1.33
C PRO A 218 11.25 10.89 0.66
N ASP A 219 10.07 10.26 0.70
CA ASP A 219 8.86 10.84 0.12
C ASP A 219 8.43 12.10 0.89
N ILE A 220 8.54 12.09 2.22
CA ILE A 220 8.20 13.20 3.12
C ILE A 220 9.47 13.96 3.49
N LEU A 221 9.49 15.27 3.25
CA LEU A 221 10.63 16.13 3.58
C LEU A 221 10.41 16.94 4.86
N CYS A 222 9.16 17.24 5.19
CA CYS A 222 8.84 18.11 6.31
C CYS A 222 7.44 17.81 6.83
N VAL A 223 7.31 17.76 8.15
CA VAL A 223 6.06 17.86 8.88
C VAL A 223 5.91 19.31 9.35
N CYS A 224 4.86 19.98 8.92
CA CYS A 224 4.57 21.35 9.29
C CYS A 224 3.86 21.35 10.65
N GLU A 225 4.57 21.72 11.71
CA GLU A 225 3.99 21.75 13.05
C GLU A 225 2.78 22.69 13.12
N GLY A 226 1.68 22.15 13.67
CA GLY A 226 0.68 22.93 14.38
C GLY A 226 -0.50 23.50 13.59
N VAL A 227 -0.94 22.81 12.55
CA VAL A 227 -2.19 23.14 11.85
C VAL A 227 -3.38 22.71 12.71
N LYS A 228 -4.02 23.65 13.43
CA LYS A 228 -5.39 23.42 13.88
C LYS A 228 -6.27 23.37 12.63
N GLY A 229 -6.98 22.26 12.45
CA GLY A 229 -7.81 22.00 11.29
C GLY A 229 -8.65 23.22 10.92
N PHE A 230 -8.52 23.67 9.67
CA PHE A 230 -9.54 24.53 9.10
C PHE A 230 -10.77 23.66 8.88
N GLU A 231 -11.81 23.90 9.67
CA GLU A 231 -13.17 23.60 9.23
C GLU A 231 -13.40 24.46 7.98
N TYR A 232 -13.79 23.80 6.89
CA TYR A 232 -14.21 24.50 5.69
C TYR A 232 -15.62 25.05 5.97
N ASP A 233 -15.75 26.37 6.07
CA ASP A 233 -17.05 27.07 5.97
C ASP A 233 -17.69 26.85 4.59
#